data_AF-A0AAJ0SG18-F1
#
_entry.id   AF-A0AAJ0SG18-F1
#
_cell.length_a   1.000
_cell.length_b   1.000
_cell.length_c   1.000
_cell.angle_alpha   90.00
_cell.angle_beta   90.00
_cell.angle_gamma   90.00
#
_symmetry.space_group_name_H-M   'P 1'
#
loop_
_entity.id
_entity.type
_entity.pdbx_description
1 polymer ?
#
loop_
_entity_poly.entity_id
_entity_poly.type
_entity_poly.pdbx_seq_one_letter_code
_entity_poly.pdbx_strand_id
1 'polypeptide(L)'
;MTLVIGRIVQVSLRIDSDSRITDPNIVSNRNNVFSGLLKTIILHPKLCLSYAGTVDFAQEAIEQVYKLNEHTPEKVKNLLIEINKESHYETDFLIGSLENQALLYKISNGKIEPSNQHHWIGDIDGFNLFQKNFVPNIKSAERKHIMDVQSQAFKDVMSSGTVESVGGLHITVHTTPKGLEYLMQLSSSMGQPFSIVIKGNQSIPIPFGNAATGAFSYSYLISSNPCQPAIGIHFPFGNFGTLYYPRLTRKIVIFKNVDPFEFAKKVMEDYRVDLTGIVKNGDHMTMI
;
A
#
# COMPACT_ATOMS: atom_id res chain seq x y z
N MET A 1 -6.46 12.93 7.05
CA MET A 1 -6.61 12.67 5.60
C MET A 1 -5.39 11.92 5.06
N THR A 2 -5.38 11.59 3.77
CA THR A 2 -4.52 10.61 3.06
C THR A 2 -4.45 10.99 1.58
N LEU A 3 -3.59 10.38 0.77
CA LEU A 3 -3.65 10.46 -0.68
C LEU A 3 -3.82 9.06 -1.29
N VAL A 4 -4.80 8.91 -2.17
CA VAL A 4 -4.95 7.72 -3.04
C VAL A 4 -5.09 8.16 -4.49
N ILE A 5 -4.30 7.55 -5.37
CA ILE A 5 -4.29 7.86 -6.81
C ILE A 5 -4.45 6.57 -7.60
N GLY A 6 -5.52 6.49 -8.38
CA GLY A 6 -5.76 5.44 -9.36
C GLY A 6 -5.44 5.92 -10.77
N ARG A 7 -4.81 5.07 -11.56
CA ARG A 7 -4.56 5.29 -12.99
C ARG A 7 -4.72 4.00 -13.79
N ILE A 8 -5.23 4.15 -14.99
CA ILE A 8 -5.33 3.11 -16.01
C ILE A 8 -4.47 3.54 -17.20
N VAL A 9 -3.54 2.67 -17.62
CA VAL A 9 -2.72 2.87 -18.83
C VAL A 9 -2.71 1.57 -19.60
N GLN A 10 -3.15 1.61 -20.86
CA GLN A 10 -3.21 0.43 -21.75
C GLN A 10 -3.86 -0.77 -21.03
N VAL A 11 -5.09 -0.58 -20.53
CA VAL A 11 -5.89 -1.55 -19.75
C VAL A 11 -5.31 -2.00 -18.40
N SER A 12 -4.12 -1.55 -18.02
CA SER A 12 -3.50 -1.87 -16.74
C SER A 12 -3.91 -0.86 -15.67
N LEU A 13 -4.59 -1.32 -14.63
CA LEU A 13 -4.93 -0.52 -13.46
C LEU A 13 -3.76 -0.52 -12.46
N ARG A 14 -3.47 0.65 -11.89
CA ARG A 14 -2.56 0.86 -10.77
C ARG A 14 -3.18 1.84 -9.79
N ILE A 15 -3.16 1.51 -8.51
CA ILE A 15 -3.55 2.40 -7.41
C ILE A 15 -2.38 2.52 -6.45
N ASP A 16 -2.00 3.76 -6.14
CA ASP A 16 -1.00 4.10 -5.13
C ASP A 16 -1.68 4.77 -3.94
N SER A 17 -1.32 4.35 -2.74
CA SER A 17 -1.87 4.87 -1.49
C SER A 17 -0.82 4.91 -0.39
N ASP A 18 -1.00 5.81 0.58
CA ASP A 18 -0.16 5.90 1.78
C ASP A 18 -0.84 5.21 2.98
N SER A 19 -0.12 4.87 4.04
CA SER A 19 -0.68 4.15 5.21
C SER A 19 -0.90 5.02 6.45
N ARG A 20 -0.60 6.33 6.39
CA ARG A 20 -0.65 7.21 7.58
C ARG A 20 -2.07 7.40 8.09
N ILE A 21 -2.25 7.32 9.40
CA ILE A 21 -3.48 7.72 10.09
C ILE A 21 -3.21 9.04 10.80
N THR A 22 -4.13 9.99 10.66
CA THR A 22 -4.03 11.34 11.25
C THR A 22 -5.17 11.66 12.22
N ASP A 23 -6.04 10.69 12.54
CA ASP A 23 -7.16 10.87 13.47
C ASP A 23 -6.72 11.18 14.92
N PRO A 24 -6.89 12.41 15.44
CA PRO A 24 -6.43 12.80 16.76
C PRO A 24 -7.03 11.99 17.91
N ASN A 25 -8.15 11.30 17.70
CA ASN A 25 -8.82 10.46 18.69
C ASN A 25 -8.22 9.04 18.80
N ILE A 26 -7.42 8.62 17.83
CA ILE A 26 -6.72 7.33 17.87
C ILE A 26 -5.44 7.50 18.69
N VAL A 27 -5.44 6.97 19.93
CA VAL A 27 -4.35 7.11 20.93
C VAL A 27 -2.96 6.68 20.41
N SER A 28 -2.90 5.83 19.37
CA SER A 28 -1.63 5.44 18.73
C SER A 28 -0.99 6.50 17.81
N ASN A 29 -1.63 7.65 17.61
CA ASN A 29 -1.25 8.64 16.60
C ASN A 29 0.02 9.45 16.87
N ARG A 30 0.56 9.43 18.09
CA ARG A 30 1.66 10.36 18.37
C ARG A 30 3.03 9.91 17.86
N ASN A 31 3.28 8.62 17.58
CA ASN A 31 4.61 8.15 17.14
C ASN A 31 4.69 6.71 16.56
N ASN A 32 3.58 5.98 16.33
CA ASN A 32 3.66 4.57 15.92
C ASN A 32 3.42 4.39 14.41
N VAL A 33 4.47 4.06 13.65
CA VAL A 33 4.38 3.74 12.21
C VAL A 33 3.50 2.50 11.94
N PHE A 34 3.33 1.64 12.96
CA PHE A 34 2.50 0.43 12.92
C PHE A 34 1.07 0.64 13.42
N SER A 35 0.59 1.89 13.48
CA SER A 35 -0.84 2.18 13.63
C SER A 35 -1.60 2.17 12.30
N GLY A 36 -0.89 2.19 11.16
CA GLY A 36 -1.46 2.39 9.84
C GLY A 36 -2.46 1.31 9.41
N LEU A 37 -3.57 1.72 8.80
CA LEU A 37 -4.53 0.82 8.15
C LEU A 37 -4.24 0.77 6.66
N LEU A 38 -4.44 -0.39 6.03
CA LEU A 38 -4.43 -0.47 4.58
C LEU A 38 -5.58 0.36 4.02
N LYS A 39 -5.23 1.39 3.26
CA LYS A 39 -6.21 2.27 2.61
C LYS A 39 -6.69 1.73 1.28
N THR A 40 -5.89 0.91 0.61
CA THR A 40 -6.28 0.17 -0.60
C THR A 40 -6.36 -1.32 -0.28
N ILE A 41 -7.54 -1.91 -0.52
CA ILE A 41 -7.88 -3.29 -0.18
C ILE A 41 -8.31 -4.01 -1.45
N ILE A 42 -7.69 -5.14 -1.74
CA ILE A 42 -8.16 -6.03 -2.80
C ILE A 42 -9.27 -6.90 -2.19
N LEU A 43 -10.47 -6.83 -2.78
CA LEU A 43 -11.63 -7.61 -2.36
C LEU A 43 -11.67 -8.96 -3.08
N HIS A 44 -11.30 -8.93 -4.36
CA HIS A 44 -11.25 -10.05 -5.29
C HIS A 44 -10.18 -9.75 -6.36
N PRO A 45 -9.61 -10.74 -7.08
CA PRO A 45 -8.69 -10.52 -8.21
C PRO A 45 -9.15 -9.52 -9.29
N LYS A 46 -10.41 -9.07 -9.28
CA LYS A 46 -10.96 -8.11 -10.24
C LYS A 46 -11.51 -6.84 -9.60
N LEU A 47 -11.46 -6.72 -8.28
CA LEU A 47 -12.07 -5.59 -7.56
C LEU A 47 -11.24 -5.19 -6.36
N CYS A 48 -10.91 -3.91 -6.27
CA CYS A 48 -10.31 -3.29 -5.11
C CYS A 48 -11.07 -2.04 -4.70
N LEU A 49 -10.96 -1.71 -3.42
CA LEU A 49 -11.57 -0.57 -2.77
C LEU A 49 -10.49 0.22 -2.06
N SER A 50 -10.50 1.53 -2.26
CA SER A 50 -9.70 2.47 -1.51
C SER A 50 -10.58 3.51 -0.82
N TYR A 51 -10.09 4.08 0.28
CA TYR A 51 -10.83 5.12 1.01
C TYR A 51 -9.93 6.29 1.43
N ALA A 52 -10.55 7.44 1.63
CA ALA A 52 -9.93 8.62 2.19
C ALA A 52 -10.93 9.40 3.04
N GLY A 53 -10.59 9.67 4.31
CA GLY A 53 -11.50 10.34 5.24
C GLY A 53 -11.47 9.72 6.64
N THR A 54 -12.62 9.71 7.29
CA THR A 54 -12.81 9.24 8.66
C THR A 54 -12.63 7.73 8.76
N VAL A 55 -11.83 7.29 9.74
CA VAL A 55 -11.45 5.88 9.87
C VAL A 55 -12.65 5.00 10.22
N ASP A 56 -13.58 5.49 11.05
CA ASP A 56 -14.73 4.71 11.51
C ASP A 56 -15.66 4.34 10.34
N PHE A 57 -16.08 5.32 9.53
CA PHE A 57 -16.89 5.07 8.33
C PHE A 57 -16.17 4.24 7.28
N ALA A 58 -14.86 4.40 7.14
CA ALA A 58 -14.08 3.54 6.25
C ALA A 58 -14.05 2.08 6.74
N GLN A 59 -13.93 1.85 8.05
CA GLN A 59 -13.97 0.51 8.62
C GLN A 59 -15.34 -0.13 8.44
N GLU A 60 -16.39 0.61 8.76
CA GLU A 60 -17.77 0.19 8.54
C GLU A 60 -18.00 -0.20 7.08
N ALA A 61 -17.56 0.64 6.14
CA ALA A 61 -17.66 0.35 4.71
C ALA A 61 -17.02 -0.98 4.33
N ILE A 62 -15.81 -1.24 4.81
CA ILE A 62 -15.09 -2.47 4.49
C ILE A 62 -15.79 -3.69 5.11
N GLU A 63 -16.27 -3.59 6.35
CA GLU A 63 -17.01 -4.66 7.01
C GLU A 63 -18.31 -4.99 6.29
N GLN A 64 -19.08 -3.96 5.92
CA GLN A 64 -20.32 -4.14 5.17
C GLN A 64 -20.05 -4.74 3.78
N VAL A 65 -18.98 -4.32 3.11
CA VAL A 65 -18.55 -4.90 1.83
C VAL A 65 -18.24 -6.39 1.97
N TYR A 66 -17.49 -6.82 2.98
CA TYR A 66 -17.19 -8.24 3.20
C TYR A 66 -18.41 -9.08 3.61
N LYS A 67 -19.48 -8.46 4.12
CA LYS A 67 -20.76 -9.11 4.42
C LYS A 67 -21.64 -9.27 3.17
N LEU A 68 -21.28 -8.65 2.05
CA LEU A 68 -21.98 -8.88 0.79
C LEU A 68 -21.83 -10.34 0.37
N ASN A 69 -22.95 -10.93 -0.02
CA ASN A 69 -23.06 -12.26 -0.61
C ASN A 69 -22.30 -12.36 -1.95
N GLU A 70 -22.02 -11.23 -2.61
CA GLU A 70 -21.21 -11.18 -3.83
C GLU A 70 -20.56 -9.80 -4.00
N HIS A 71 -19.29 -9.79 -4.39
CA HIS A 71 -18.49 -8.56 -4.58
C HIS A 71 -18.53 -8.07 -6.03
N THR A 72 -19.70 -7.67 -6.54
CA THR A 72 -19.80 -6.99 -7.84
C THR A 72 -19.57 -5.48 -7.69
N PRO A 73 -19.04 -4.78 -8.71
CA PRO A 73 -18.86 -3.34 -8.66
C PRO A 73 -20.17 -2.58 -8.39
N GLU A 74 -21.30 -3.07 -8.89
CA GLU A 74 -22.61 -2.44 -8.66
C GLU A 74 -23.02 -2.50 -7.19
N LYS A 75 -22.97 -3.69 -6.57
CA LYS A 75 -23.31 -3.86 -5.14
C LYS A 75 -22.38 -3.04 -4.25
N VAL A 76 -21.08 -3.07 -4.53
CA VAL A 76 -20.08 -2.30 -3.77
C VAL A 76 -20.31 -0.79 -3.94
N LYS A 77 -20.57 -0.30 -5.16
CA LYS A 77 -20.89 1.12 -5.40
C LYS A 77 -22.13 1.59 -4.64
N ASN A 78 -23.21 0.80 -4.70
CA ASN A 78 -24.48 1.16 -4.05
C ASN A 78 -24.34 1.19 -2.53
N LEU A 79 -23.56 0.28 -1.96
CA LEU A 79 -23.25 0.32 -0.53
C LEU A 79 -22.42 1.56 -0.15
N LEU A 80 -21.34 1.82 -0.90
CA LEU A 80 -20.39 2.89 -0.55
C LEU A 80 -20.95 4.30 -0.77
N ILE A 81 -21.89 4.49 -1.69
CA ILE A 81 -22.53 5.81 -1.86
C ILE A 81 -23.44 6.15 -0.69
N GLU A 82 -24.10 5.16 -0.06
CA GLU A 82 -24.89 5.40 1.14
C GLU A 82 -23.98 5.75 2.32
N ILE A 83 -22.88 5.02 2.52
CA ILE A 83 -21.90 5.34 3.57
C ILE A 83 -21.23 6.70 3.33
N ASN A 84 -20.98 7.08 2.08
CA ASN A 84 -20.50 8.42 1.75
C ASN A 84 -21.49 9.52 2.19
N LYS A 85 -22.80 9.28 2.08
CA LYS A 85 -23.83 10.22 2.57
C LYS A 85 -23.94 10.20 4.10
N GLU A 86 -23.90 9.03 4.72
CA GLU A 86 -23.96 8.85 6.18
C GLU A 86 -22.76 9.50 6.89
N SER A 87 -21.58 9.44 6.26
CA SER A 87 -20.38 10.16 6.71
C SER A 87 -20.41 11.67 6.45
N HIS A 88 -21.56 12.24 6.07
CA HIS A 88 -21.70 13.64 5.69
C HIS A 88 -20.69 14.09 4.62
N TYR A 89 -20.35 13.18 3.70
CA TYR A 89 -19.37 13.36 2.63
C TYR A 89 -17.92 13.54 3.10
N GLU A 90 -17.60 13.19 4.35
CA GLU A 90 -16.24 13.26 4.89
C GLU A 90 -15.38 12.04 4.49
N THR A 91 -15.99 10.95 4.03
CA THR A 91 -15.29 9.74 3.61
C THR A 91 -15.54 9.42 2.15
N ASP A 92 -14.51 9.62 1.33
CA ASP A 92 -14.50 9.32 -0.09
C ASP A 92 -14.01 7.89 -0.36
N PHE A 93 -14.47 7.31 -1.47
CA PHE A 93 -14.05 5.97 -1.91
C PHE A 93 -13.57 5.97 -3.36
N LEU A 94 -12.63 5.07 -3.65
CA LEU A 94 -12.13 4.82 -5.01
C LEU A 94 -12.13 3.32 -5.26
N ILE A 95 -12.97 2.88 -6.20
CA ILE A 95 -13.09 1.48 -6.60
C ILE A 95 -12.30 1.27 -7.89
N GLY A 96 -11.44 0.25 -7.92
CA GLY A 96 -10.80 -0.24 -9.15
C GLY A 96 -11.39 -1.58 -9.56
N SER A 97 -11.94 -1.66 -10.78
CA SER A 97 -12.57 -2.86 -11.35
C SER A 97 -11.87 -3.34 -12.62
N LEU A 98 -11.72 -4.65 -12.79
CA LEU A 98 -11.17 -5.34 -13.96
C LEU A 98 -12.20 -6.29 -14.62
N GLU A 99 -13.49 -5.97 -14.60
CA GLU A 99 -14.52 -6.84 -15.20
C GLU A 99 -14.41 -6.93 -16.73
N ASN A 100 -15.14 -6.08 -17.47
CA ASN A 100 -15.11 -6.07 -18.94
C ASN A 100 -13.95 -5.22 -19.47
N GLN A 101 -13.69 -4.10 -18.78
CA GLN A 101 -12.59 -3.20 -19.02
C GLN A 101 -12.15 -2.60 -17.68
N ALA A 102 -10.89 -2.18 -17.58
CA ALA A 102 -10.42 -1.50 -16.39
C ALA A 102 -11.19 -0.18 -16.20
N LEU A 103 -11.80 0.00 -15.03
CA LEU A 103 -12.51 1.22 -14.66
C LEU A 103 -12.18 1.62 -13.22
N LEU A 104 -12.10 2.92 -13.01
CA LEU A 104 -12.06 3.56 -11.72
C LEU A 104 -13.42 4.20 -11.46
N TYR A 105 -13.96 4.02 -10.26
CA TYR A 105 -15.16 4.74 -9.79
C TYR A 105 -14.80 5.53 -8.55
N LYS A 106 -14.81 6.86 -8.68
CA LYS A 106 -14.71 7.76 -7.53
C LYS A 106 -16.09 7.97 -6.94
N ILE A 107 -16.22 7.83 -5.62
CA ILE A 107 -17.42 8.13 -4.86
C ILE A 107 -17.08 9.27 -3.91
N SER A 108 -17.67 10.44 -4.15
CA SER A 108 -17.45 11.64 -3.34
C SER A 108 -18.65 12.57 -3.47
N ASN A 109 -18.98 13.31 -2.42
CA ASN A 109 -20.09 14.28 -2.42
C ASN A 109 -21.42 13.69 -2.94
N GLY A 110 -21.72 12.44 -2.57
CA GLY A 110 -22.94 11.73 -2.96
C GLY A 110 -23.02 11.37 -4.44
N LYS A 111 -21.91 11.42 -5.18
CA LYS A 111 -21.85 11.14 -6.62
C LYS A 111 -20.87 10.03 -6.93
N ILE A 112 -21.13 9.30 -8.00
CA ILE A 112 -20.24 8.29 -8.57
C ILE A 112 -19.74 8.80 -9.91
N GLU A 113 -18.42 8.97 -10.03
CA GLU A 113 -17.74 9.40 -11.24
C GLU A 113 -16.91 8.24 -11.79
N PRO A 114 -17.25 7.70 -12.97
CA PRO A 114 -16.44 6.68 -13.64
C PRO A 114 -15.31 7.31 -14.48
N SER A 115 -14.16 6.66 -14.52
CA SER A 115 -13.03 7.03 -15.39
C SER A 115 -12.28 5.79 -15.87
N ASN A 116 -11.91 5.79 -17.15
CA ASN A 116 -11.02 4.79 -17.74
C ASN A 116 -9.56 5.29 -17.84
N GLN A 117 -9.23 6.41 -17.18
CA GLN A 117 -7.89 7.01 -17.23
C GLN A 117 -7.29 7.19 -15.84
N HIS A 118 -7.91 7.98 -14.98
CA HIS A 118 -7.40 8.26 -13.64
C HIS A 118 -8.49 8.85 -12.73
N HIS A 119 -8.29 8.67 -11.44
CA HIS A 119 -9.03 9.32 -10.36
C HIS A 119 -8.14 9.43 -9.11
N TRP A 120 -8.52 10.29 -8.19
CA TRP A 120 -7.87 10.43 -6.89
C TRP A 120 -8.89 10.83 -5.83
N ILE A 121 -8.57 10.51 -4.58
CA ILE A 121 -9.34 10.88 -3.39
C ILE A 121 -8.37 11.31 -2.27
N GLY A 122 -8.87 12.10 -1.33
CA GLY A 122 -8.13 12.54 -0.15
C GLY A 122 -7.59 13.97 -0.24
N ASP A 123 -6.34 14.16 0.20
CA ASP A 123 -5.74 15.46 0.43
C ASP A 123 -5.36 16.17 -0.87
N ILE A 124 -5.97 17.35 -1.09
CA ILE A 124 -5.77 18.15 -2.29
C ILE A 124 -4.33 18.68 -2.39
N ASP A 125 -3.68 19.02 -1.28
CA ASP A 125 -2.31 19.51 -1.28
C ASP A 125 -1.35 18.38 -1.63
N GLY A 126 -1.62 17.17 -1.13
CA GLY A 126 -0.96 15.94 -1.54
C GLY A 126 -1.09 15.68 -3.05
N PHE A 127 -2.29 15.81 -3.59
CA PHE A 127 -2.54 15.64 -5.02
C PHE A 127 -1.85 16.72 -5.87
N ASN A 128 -1.87 17.99 -5.45
CA ASN A 128 -1.21 19.08 -6.15
C ASN A 128 0.30 18.87 -6.22
N LEU A 129 0.92 18.44 -5.11
CA LEU A 129 2.34 18.10 -5.07
C LEU A 129 2.66 16.89 -5.96
N PHE A 130 1.80 15.88 -5.94
CA PHE A 130 1.91 14.74 -6.86
C PHE A 130 1.89 15.21 -8.32
N GLN A 131 0.93 16.04 -8.73
CA GLN A 131 0.81 16.52 -10.11
C GLN A 131 2.04 17.32 -10.55
N LYS A 132 2.57 18.16 -9.65
CA LYS A 132 3.80 18.95 -9.89
C LYS A 132 5.01 18.06 -10.19
N ASN A 133 5.10 16.89 -9.56
CA ASN A 133 6.19 15.94 -9.78
C ASN A 133 5.88 14.95 -10.93
N PHE A 134 4.61 14.65 -11.18
CA PHE A 134 4.18 13.68 -12.17
C PHE A 134 4.21 14.26 -13.59
N VAL A 135 3.45 15.33 -13.84
CA VAL A 135 3.19 15.84 -15.20
C VAL A 135 4.47 16.20 -15.95
N PRO A 136 5.43 16.95 -15.38
CA PRO A 136 6.66 17.33 -16.10
C PRO A 136 7.59 16.14 -16.41
N ASN A 137 7.44 15.03 -15.70
CA ASN A 137 8.29 13.85 -15.83
C ASN A 137 7.72 12.77 -16.78
N ILE A 138 6.49 12.95 -17.27
CA ILE A 138 5.90 12.09 -18.31
C ILE A 138 6.52 12.47 -19.66
N LYS A 139 7.61 11.78 -20.01
CA LYS A 139 8.38 11.96 -21.25
C LYS A 139 8.05 10.92 -22.33
N SER A 140 7.29 9.90 -21.98
CA SER A 140 6.92 8.80 -22.87
C SER A 140 5.50 8.32 -22.56
N ALA A 141 4.79 7.88 -23.61
CA ALA A 141 3.48 7.24 -23.50
C ALA A 141 3.57 5.73 -23.16
N GLU A 142 4.78 5.19 -23.02
CA GLU A 142 4.98 3.80 -22.63
C GLU A 142 4.43 3.52 -21.23
N ARG A 143 3.68 2.42 -21.08
CA ARG A 143 3.08 2.01 -19.81
C ARG A 143 4.10 1.94 -18.68
N LYS A 144 5.25 1.31 -18.91
CA LYS A 144 6.29 1.16 -17.89
C LYS A 144 6.77 2.53 -17.40
N HIS A 145 7.11 3.43 -18.34
CA HIS A 145 7.53 4.79 -18.02
C HIS A 145 6.49 5.54 -17.19
N ILE A 146 5.22 5.52 -17.57
CA ILE A 146 4.15 6.20 -16.84
C ILE A 146 4.00 5.65 -15.41
N MET A 147 4.07 4.33 -15.24
CA MET A 147 3.95 3.68 -13.93
C MET A 147 5.16 3.99 -13.02
N ASP A 148 6.36 4.04 -13.59
CA ASP A 148 7.58 4.39 -12.86
C ASP A 148 7.54 5.85 -12.41
N VAL A 149 7.14 6.77 -13.30
CA VAL A 149 6.97 8.19 -12.95
C VAL A 149 5.86 8.40 -11.93
N GLN A 150 4.74 7.68 -12.02
CA GLN A 150 3.68 7.72 -11.01
C GLN A 150 4.18 7.27 -9.64
N SER A 151 4.89 6.13 -9.60
CA SER A 151 5.46 5.58 -8.37
C SER A 151 6.44 6.56 -7.73
N GLN A 152 7.33 7.16 -8.53
CA GLN A 152 8.30 8.13 -8.04
C GLN A 152 7.62 9.41 -7.54
N ALA A 153 6.70 9.98 -8.30
CA ALA A 153 5.98 11.19 -7.90
C ALA A 153 5.20 10.99 -6.58
N PHE A 154 4.62 9.81 -6.37
CA PHE A 154 3.94 9.49 -5.10
C PHE A 154 4.94 9.37 -3.94
N LYS A 155 6.08 8.71 -4.14
CA LYS A 155 7.17 8.63 -3.14
C LYS A 155 7.71 10.01 -2.80
N ASP A 156 7.82 10.91 -3.76
CA ASP A 156 8.28 12.28 -3.54
C ASP A 156 7.32 13.05 -2.63
N VAL A 157 5.99 12.86 -2.78
CA VAL A 157 4.99 13.44 -1.86
C VAL A 157 5.15 12.89 -0.45
N MET A 158 5.34 11.57 -0.31
CA MET A 158 5.49 10.96 1.02
C MET A 158 6.78 11.37 1.73
N SER A 159 7.86 11.54 0.97
CA SER A 159 9.21 11.86 1.49
C SER A 159 9.44 13.35 1.70
N SER A 160 8.67 14.23 1.07
CA SER A 160 8.80 15.69 1.27
C SER A 160 8.48 16.11 2.70
N GLY A 161 7.61 15.36 3.40
CA GLY A 161 7.11 15.71 4.72
C GLY A 161 6.25 16.98 4.75
N THR A 162 5.95 17.57 3.59
CA THR A 162 5.22 18.85 3.50
C THR A 162 3.71 18.69 3.71
N VAL A 163 3.17 17.50 3.45
CA VAL A 163 1.76 17.17 3.63
C VAL A 163 1.64 16.22 4.82
N GLU A 164 1.27 16.76 5.98
CA GLU A 164 1.23 16.00 7.24
C GLU A 164 0.31 14.78 7.16
N SER A 165 -0.74 14.86 6.35
CA SER A 165 -1.74 13.82 6.18
C SER A 165 -1.24 12.60 5.36
N VAL A 166 -0.15 12.73 4.61
CA VAL A 166 0.36 11.68 3.70
C VAL A 166 1.67 11.10 4.21
N GLY A 167 1.74 9.78 4.37
CA GLY A 167 3.02 9.10 4.63
C GLY A 167 2.89 7.68 5.16
N GLY A 168 3.89 7.24 5.93
CA GLY A 168 3.97 5.85 6.37
C GLY A 168 4.48 4.95 5.25
N LEU A 169 3.77 3.87 4.97
CA LEU A 169 4.13 2.89 3.95
C LEU A 169 3.42 3.20 2.63
N HIS A 170 4.17 3.12 1.53
CA HIS A 170 3.62 3.25 0.19
C HIS A 170 3.03 1.90 -0.19
N ILE A 171 1.72 1.81 -0.39
CA ILE A 171 1.02 0.59 -0.81
C ILE A 171 0.54 0.78 -2.25
N THR A 172 0.95 -0.15 -3.12
CA THR A 172 0.51 -0.18 -4.51
C THR A 172 -0.31 -1.44 -4.76
N VAL A 173 -1.46 -1.26 -5.41
CA VAL A 173 -2.20 -2.35 -6.07
C VAL A 173 -2.05 -2.19 -7.59
N HIS A 174 -1.78 -3.27 -8.30
CA HIS A 174 -1.63 -3.23 -9.75
C HIS A 174 -2.17 -4.47 -10.43
N THR A 175 -2.41 -4.37 -11.74
CA THR A 175 -2.84 -5.48 -12.58
C THR A 175 -1.67 -6.41 -12.92
N THR A 176 -1.88 -7.70 -12.76
CA THR A 176 -1.00 -8.82 -13.14
C THR A 176 -1.80 -9.87 -13.92
N PRO A 177 -1.17 -10.90 -14.51
CA PRO A 177 -1.90 -11.98 -15.18
C PRO A 177 -2.90 -12.73 -14.29
N LYS A 178 -2.73 -12.66 -12.96
CA LYS A 178 -3.62 -13.29 -11.97
C LYS A 178 -4.78 -12.37 -11.54
N GLY A 179 -4.78 -11.11 -11.97
CA GLY A 179 -5.74 -10.09 -11.55
C GLY A 179 -5.07 -8.94 -10.80
N LEU A 180 -5.75 -8.37 -9.81
CA LEU A 180 -5.19 -7.35 -8.93
C LEU A 180 -4.33 -8.00 -7.86
N GLU A 181 -3.10 -7.52 -7.71
CA GLU A 181 -2.16 -7.93 -6.66
C GLU A 181 -1.52 -6.69 -6.02
N TYR A 182 -1.05 -6.86 -4.78
CA TYR A 182 -0.17 -5.88 -4.15
C TYR A 182 1.21 -5.93 -4.84
N LEU A 183 1.89 -4.80 -4.95
CA LEU A 183 3.23 -4.76 -5.52
C LEU A 183 4.26 -5.23 -4.48
N MET A 184 5.00 -6.29 -4.79
CA MET A 184 6.18 -6.68 -4.03
C MET A 184 7.25 -5.60 -4.11
N GLN A 185 7.91 -5.32 -3.00
CA GLN A 185 8.94 -4.30 -2.92
C GLN A 185 9.96 -4.67 -1.85
N LEU A 186 11.22 -4.44 -2.15
CA LEU A 186 12.28 -4.33 -1.15
C LEU A 186 12.72 -2.87 -1.11
N SER A 187 12.82 -2.31 0.09
CA SER A 187 13.45 -1.02 0.31
C SER A 187 14.52 -1.14 1.38
N SER A 188 15.59 -0.38 1.21
CA SER A 188 16.66 -0.25 2.20
C SER A 188 17.12 1.19 2.21
N SER A 189 17.23 1.75 3.41
CA SER A 189 17.81 3.04 3.68
C SER A 189 19.06 2.83 4.52
N MET A 190 20.18 3.37 4.05
CA MET A 190 21.44 3.32 4.77
C MET A 190 21.44 4.33 5.91
N GLY A 191 22.09 3.95 7.01
CA GLY A 191 22.24 4.82 8.17
C GLY A 191 23.21 5.98 7.93
N GLN A 192 23.55 6.65 9.03
CA GLN A 192 24.52 7.75 9.04
C GLN A 192 25.84 7.36 8.35
N PRO A 193 26.51 8.31 7.67
CA PRO A 193 27.82 8.08 7.08
C PRO A 193 28.83 7.56 8.12
N PHE A 194 29.65 6.59 7.74
CA PHE A 194 30.74 6.06 8.56
C PHE A 194 31.97 5.80 7.68
N SER A 195 33.16 5.79 8.29
CA SER A 195 34.41 5.47 7.61
C SER A 195 34.83 4.03 7.90
N ILE A 196 35.27 3.32 6.87
CA ILE A 196 35.89 2.00 7.00
C ILE A 196 37.36 2.09 6.60
N VAL A 197 38.23 1.50 7.40
CA VAL A 197 39.66 1.35 7.06
C VAL A 197 39.83 0.00 6.39
N ILE A 198 40.11 0.00 5.09
CA ILE A 198 40.38 -1.21 4.32
C ILE A 198 41.87 -1.47 4.31
N LYS A 199 42.30 -2.62 4.84
CA LYS A 199 43.68 -3.09 4.67
C LYS A 199 43.79 -3.85 3.36
N GLY A 200 44.93 -3.70 2.66
CA GLY A 200 45.17 -4.36 1.38
C GLY A 200 44.97 -5.89 1.47
N ASN A 201 44.41 -6.48 0.41
CA ASN A 201 44.09 -7.92 0.31
C ASN A 201 43.06 -8.45 1.33
N GLN A 202 42.21 -7.60 1.91
CA GLN A 202 41.08 -8.04 2.74
C GLN A 202 39.74 -7.77 2.05
N SER A 203 38.89 -8.80 2.00
CA SER A 203 37.47 -8.63 1.70
C SER A 203 36.75 -8.21 2.98
N ILE A 204 36.26 -6.98 3.02
CA ILE A 204 35.50 -6.45 4.15
C ILE A 204 34.08 -6.19 3.67
N PRO A 205 33.05 -6.81 4.28
CA PRO A 205 31.67 -6.53 3.93
C PRO A 205 31.35 -5.07 4.24
N ILE A 206 30.79 -4.33 3.28
CA ILE A 206 30.34 -2.95 3.48
C ILE A 206 29.06 -3.01 4.35
N PRO A 207 29.09 -2.52 5.60
CA PRO A 207 27.91 -2.60 6.43
C PRO A 207 26.88 -1.56 5.97
N PHE A 208 25.62 -1.96 5.86
CA PHE A 208 24.52 -1.03 5.53
C PHE A 208 24.08 -0.17 6.74
N GLY A 209 24.74 -0.34 7.88
CA GLY A 209 24.34 0.18 9.18
C GLY A 209 23.39 -0.77 9.92
N ASN A 210 22.81 -0.26 10.99
CA ASN A 210 21.78 -0.91 11.79
C ASN A 210 20.75 0.13 12.28
N ALA A 211 19.75 -0.30 13.05
CA ALA A 211 18.74 0.59 13.58
C ALA A 211 19.33 1.75 14.42
N ALA A 212 20.44 1.52 15.15
CA ALA A 212 21.10 2.56 15.95
C ALA A 212 21.80 3.63 15.07
N THR A 213 22.25 3.27 13.87
CA THR A 213 22.76 4.24 12.88
C THR A 213 21.65 4.88 12.05
N GLY A 214 20.38 4.55 12.31
CA GLY A 214 19.23 5.01 11.52
C GLY A 214 18.99 4.22 10.22
N ALA A 215 19.68 3.09 10.03
CA ALA A 215 19.44 2.24 8.87
C ALA A 215 18.15 1.44 9.07
N PHE A 216 17.36 1.30 8.00
CA PHE A 216 16.15 0.47 8.02
C PHE A 216 15.92 -0.17 6.67
N SER A 217 15.18 -1.26 6.66
CA SER A 217 14.79 -1.97 5.45
C SER A 217 13.46 -2.64 5.70
N TYR A 218 12.73 -2.85 4.60
CA TYR A 218 11.50 -3.61 4.63
C TYR A 218 11.28 -4.36 3.32
N SER A 219 10.66 -5.52 3.43
CA SER A 219 10.24 -6.37 2.32
C SER A 219 8.73 -6.55 2.36
N TYR A 220 8.06 -6.18 1.27
CA TYR A 220 6.65 -6.50 1.05
C TYR A 220 6.54 -7.90 0.45
N LEU A 221 5.92 -8.78 1.21
CA LEU A 221 5.48 -10.11 0.83
C LEU A 221 3.99 -10.04 0.53
N ILE A 222 3.53 -10.71 -0.51
CA ILE A 222 2.12 -10.72 -0.92
C ILE A 222 1.58 -12.13 -0.88
N SER A 223 0.27 -12.28 -0.73
CA SER A 223 -0.36 -13.60 -0.87
C SER A 223 -0.13 -14.18 -2.26
N SER A 224 0.31 -15.44 -2.34
CA SER A 224 0.48 -16.17 -3.60
C SER A 224 -0.86 -16.52 -4.26
N ASN A 225 -1.94 -16.52 -3.46
CA ASN A 225 -3.32 -16.76 -3.87
C ASN A 225 -4.08 -15.42 -4.04
N PRO A 226 -4.43 -15.02 -5.27
CA PRO A 226 -5.08 -13.73 -5.54
C PRO A 226 -6.52 -13.67 -4.97
N CYS A 227 -7.15 -14.82 -4.68
CA CYS A 227 -8.47 -14.90 -4.02
C CYS A 227 -8.38 -14.76 -2.49
N GLN A 228 -7.18 -14.72 -1.94
CA GLN A 228 -6.91 -14.50 -0.52
C GLN A 228 -5.89 -13.35 -0.37
N PRO A 229 -6.23 -12.13 -0.82
CA PRO A 229 -5.29 -11.03 -0.83
C PRO A 229 -4.90 -10.62 0.59
N ALA A 230 -3.59 -10.56 0.81
CA ALA A 230 -2.95 -10.10 2.02
C ALA A 230 -1.56 -9.54 1.67
N ILE A 231 -1.05 -8.68 2.53
CA ILE A 231 0.32 -8.16 2.43
C ILE A 231 1.01 -8.31 3.78
N GLY A 232 2.16 -8.98 3.77
CA GLY A 232 3.11 -9.05 4.86
C GLY A 232 4.23 -8.05 4.64
N ILE A 233 4.69 -7.39 5.69
CA ILE A 233 5.83 -6.48 5.64
C ILE A 233 6.83 -6.95 6.67
N HIS A 234 7.96 -7.48 6.22
CA HIS A 234 9.05 -7.88 7.10
C HIS A 234 10.06 -6.75 7.25
N PHE A 235 10.60 -6.55 8.45
CA PHE A 235 11.60 -5.54 8.78
C PHE A 235 12.90 -6.24 9.23
N PRO A 236 13.84 -6.53 8.29
CA PRO A 236 15.03 -7.32 8.57
C PRO A 236 15.89 -6.79 9.73
N PHE A 237 16.13 -5.48 9.80
CA PHE A 237 16.92 -4.91 10.90
C PHE A 237 16.21 -4.95 12.27
N GLY A 238 14.88 -5.08 12.28
CA GLY A 238 14.08 -5.16 13.49
C GLY A 238 13.74 -6.57 13.93
N ASN A 239 13.98 -7.59 13.08
CA ASN A 239 13.56 -8.98 13.30
C ASN A 239 12.06 -9.11 13.65
N PHE A 240 11.19 -8.42 12.91
CA PHE A 240 9.74 -8.56 13.07
C PHE A 240 9.02 -8.42 11.74
N GLY A 241 7.82 -8.98 11.67
CA GLY A 241 6.92 -8.86 10.53
C GLY A 241 5.55 -8.33 10.93
N THR A 242 4.90 -7.63 10.02
CA THR A 242 3.52 -7.19 10.16
C THR A 242 2.66 -7.78 9.06
N LEU A 243 1.53 -8.36 9.41
CA LEU A 243 0.55 -8.88 8.45
C LEU A 243 -0.68 -7.98 8.42
N TYR A 244 -1.04 -7.57 7.21
CA TYR A 244 -2.28 -6.90 6.91
C TYR A 244 -3.17 -7.87 6.14
N TYR A 245 -4.22 -8.35 6.80
CA TYR A 245 -5.18 -9.29 6.22
C TYR A 245 -6.62 -8.81 6.42
N PRO A 246 -7.09 -7.86 5.58
CA PRO A 246 -8.37 -7.16 5.75
C PRO A 246 -9.60 -8.05 5.88
N ARG A 247 -9.58 -9.25 5.28
CA ARG A 247 -10.67 -10.22 5.35
C ARG A 247 -10.85 -10.82 6.76
N LEU A 248 -9.77 -10.92 7.54
CA LEU A 248 -9.79 -11.48 8.88
C LEU A 248 -9.85 -10.38 9.95
N THR A 249 -8.99 -9.38 9.83
CA THR A 249 -8.85 -8.33 10.83
C THR A 249 -8.36 -7.05 10.18
N ARG A 250 -8.87 -5.91 10.66
CA ARG A 250 -8.35 -4.58 10.32
C ARG A 250 -7.13 -4.20 11.15
N LYS A 251 -6.96 -4.82 12.32
CA LYS A 251 -5.77 -4.61 13.15
C LYS A 251 -4.58 -5.32 12.51
N ILE A 252 -3.45 -4.63 12.50
CA ILE A 252 -2.17 -5.22 12.11
C ILE A 252 -1.83 -6.36 13.05
N VAL A 253 -1.48 -7.52 12.50
CA VAL A 253 -0.92 -8.62 13.28
C VAL A 253 0.59 -8.47 13.27
N ILE A 254 1.21 -8.43 14.46
CA ILE A 254 2.64 -8.21 14.62
C ILE A 254 3.30 -9.51 15.11
N PHE A 255 4.29 -9.98 14.36
CA PHE A 255 5.13 -11.11 14.70
C PHE A 255 6.50 -10.59 15.12
N LYS A 256 6.85 -10.75 16.40
CA LYS A 256 8.13 -10.31 16.95
C LYS A 256 9.16 -11.44 16.90
N ASN A 257 10.44 -11.07 16.80
CA ASN A 257 11.59 -11.98 16.80
C ASN A 257 11.44 -13.09 15.74
N VAL A 258 11.24 -12.67 14.50
CA VAL A 258 11.12 -13.55 13.34
C VAL A 258 11.99 -13.06 12.20
N ASP A 259 12.69 -13.99 11.55
CA ASP A 259 13.27 -13.74 10.24
C ASP A 259 12.18 -13.78 9.13
N PRO A 260 12.50 -13.43 7.87
CA PRO A 260 11.50 -13.40 6.81
C PRO A 260 10.85 -14.76 6.51
N PHE A 261 11.59 -15.86 6.63
CA PHE A 261 11.11 -17.23 6.37
C PHE A 261 10.23 -17.73 7.52
N GLU A 262 10.67 -17.50 8.75
CA GLU A 262 9.88 -17.78 9.96
C GLU A 262 8.58 -16.98 9.95
N PHE A 263 8.63 -15.71 9.54
CA PHE A 263 7.45 -14.87 9.39
C PHE A 263 6.47 -15.45 8.36
N ALA A 264 6.92 -15.75 7.14
CA ALA A 264 6.07 -16.34 6.11
C ALA A 264 5.47 -17.68 6.56
N LYS A 265 6.28 -18.54 7.20
CA LYS A 265 5.84 -19.82 7.74
C LYS A 265 4.76 -19.66 8.81
N LYS A 266 4.96 -18.77 9.79
CA LYS A 266 3.96 -18.51 10.84
C LYS A 266 2.66 -17.96 10.26
N VAL A 267 2.73 -17.07 9.27
CA VAL A 267 1.54 -16.57 8.58
C VAL A 267 0.78 -17.69 7.87
N MET A 268 1.49 -18.64 7.25
CA MET A 268 0.87 -19.82 6.65
C MET A 268 0.23 -20.75 7.69
N GLU A 269 0.91 -21.00 8.81
CA GLU A 269 0.40 -21.86 9.90
C GLU A 269 -0.84 -21.26 10.58
N ASP A 270 -0.78 -19.97 10.95
CA ASP A 270 -1.81 -19.30 11.75
C ASP A 270 -3.01 -18.85 10.91
N TYR A 271 -2.76 -18.43 9.66
CA TYR A 271 -3.77 -17.78 8.81
C TYR A 271 -4.02 -18.47 7.47
N ARG A 272 -3.27 -19.54 7.15
CA ARG A 272 -3.35 -20.25 5.86
C ARG A 272 -3.18 -19.30 4.68
N VAL A 273 -2.29 -18.31 4.84
CA VAL A 273 -1.90 -17.38 3.78
C VAL A 273 -0.45 -17.70 3.41
N ASP A 274 -0.25 -18.14 2.18
CA ASP A 274 1.08 -18.38 1.64
C ASP A 274 1.65 -17.06 1.11
N LEU A 275 2.71 -16.57 1.74
CA LEU A 275 3.34 -15.29 1.42
C LEU A 275 4.53 -15.49 0.50
N THR A 276 4.55 -14.77 -0.62
CA THR A 276 5.67 -14.71 -1.56
C THR A 276 6.23 -13.30 -1.65
N GLY A 277 7.55 -13.17 -1.65
CA GLY A 277 8.22 -11.88 -1.78
C GLY A 277 9.74 -12.00 -1.86
N ILE A 278 10.39 -10.90 -2.26
CA ILE A 278 11.84 -10.82 -2.32
C ILE A 278 12.37 -10.46 -0.93
N VAL A 279 13.23 -11.31 -0.38
CA VAL A 279 13.82 -11.14 0.96
C VAL A 279 15.32 -11.30 0.93
N LYS A 280 15.98 -10.73 1.94
CA LYS A 280 17.40 -10.95 2.18
C LYS A 280 17.61 -12.29 2.89
N ASN A 281 18.47 -13.13 2.35
CA ASN A 281 18.93 -14.39 2.96
C ASN A 281 20.48 -14.38 3.01
N GLY A 282 21.03 -14.08 4.18
CA GLY A 282 22.47 -13.84 4.33
C GLY A 282 22.93 -12.70 3.41
N ASP A 283 23.87 -12.99 2.52
CA ASP A 283 24.44 -12.04 1.54
C ASP A 283 23.71 -12.02 0.20
N HIS A 284 22.65 -12.81 0.04
CA HIS A 284 21.91 -12.92 -1.21
C HIS A 284 20.46 -12.46 -1.07
N MET A 285 19.87 -12.06 -2.18
CA MET A 285 18.43 -11.83 -2.30
C MET A 285 17.79 -13.11 -2.83
N THR A 286 16.72 -13.56 -2.20
CA THR A 286 15.98 -14.75 -2.65
C THR A 286 14.48 -14.47 -2.67
N MET A 287 13.80 -15.25 -3.50
CA MET A 287 12.36 -15.37 -3.47
C MET A 287 11.96 -16.35 -2.37
N ILE A 288 10.95 -16.00 -1.57
CA ILE A 288 10.17 -16.96 -0.78
C ILE A 288 8.89 -17.27 -1.55
#